data_AF-A0A0J1BM69-F1
#
_entry.id   AF-A0A0J1BM69-F1
#
_cell.length_a   1.000
_cell.length_b   1.000
_cell.length_c   1.000
_cell.angle_alpha   90.00
_cell.angle_beta   90.00
_cell.angle_gamma   90.00
#
_symmetry.space_group_name_H-M   'P 1'
#
loop_
_entity.id
_entity.type
_entity.pdbx_description
1 polymer ?
#
loop_
_entity_poly.entity_id
_entity_poly.type
_entity_poly.pdbx_seq_one_letter_code
_entity_poly.pdbx_strand_id
1 'polypeptide(L)'
;MTSKKLTLADLENNEPLPEILEAEWAKDQVLQLFADLSEGADVQHVQMKSTATDATVSLAEAASAFAADEAQAIQVRYVFENEMWCDTIMPGNPTTKIIRNRLPTG
;
A
#
# COMPACT_ATOMS: atom_id res chain seq x y z
N MET A 1 -0.59 20.34 -7.64
CA MET A 1 0.85 20.03 -7.75
C MET A 1 1.05 19.28 -9.06
N THR A 2 2.03 19.70 -9.84
CA THR A 2 2.22 19.35 -11.27
C THR A 2 2.84 17.97 -11.40
N SER A 3 2.20 17.02 -12.09
CA SER A 3 2.82 15.73 -12.42
C SER A 3 4.03 15.94 -13.32
N LYS A 4 5.24 15.91 -12.73
CA LYS A 4 6.49 15.96 -13.49
C LYS A 4 6.66 14.60 -14.19
N LYS A 5 6.64 14.60 -15.52
CA LYS A 5 6.98 13.41 -16.31
C LYS A 5 8.48 13.17 -16.16
N LEU A 6 8.87 11.95 -15.79
CA LEU A 6 10.27 11.52 -15.76
C LEU A 6 10.90 11.73 -17.14
N THR A 7 12.06 12.39 -17.17
CA THR A 7 12.84 12.67 -18.38
C THR A 7 14.07 11.78 -18.44
N LEU A 8 14.63 11.59 -19.63
CA LEU A 8 15.85 10.78 -19.81
C LEU A 8 17.02 11.30 -18.96
N ALA A 9 17.07 12.60 -18.70
CA ALA A 9 18.08 13.24 -17.87
C ALA A 9 17.97 12.87 -16.37
N ASP A 10 16.77 12.52 -15.88
CA ASP A 10 16.58 12.07 -14.50
C ASP A 10 17.18 10.66 -14.29
N LEU A 11 17.19 9.81 -15.34
CA LEU A 11 17.85 8.50 -15.34
C LEU A 11 19.39 8.62 -15.35
N GLU A 12 19.93 9.66 -16.00
CA GLU A 12 21.37 9.93 -16.06
C GLU A 12 21.92 10.51 -14.74
N ASN A 13 21.07 11.13 -13.93
CA ASN A 13 21.42 11.73 -12.63
C ASN A 13 21.38 10.75 -11.45
N ASN A 14 21.09 9.47 -11.69
CA ASN A 14 21.07 8.42 -10.65
C ASN A 14 20.13 8.76 -9.46
N GLU A 15 19.05 9.51 -9.71
CA GLU A 15 18.01 9.70 -8.70
C GLU A 15 17.38 8.32 -8.42
N PRO A 16 17.25 7.91 -7.14
CA PRO A 16 16.70 6.60 -6.81
C PRO A 16 15.25 6.54 -7.30
N LEU A 17 15.03 5.73 -8.35
CA LEU A 17 13.69 5.43 -8.83
C LEU A 17 12.90 4.76 -7.70
N PRO A 18 11.60 5.07 -7.55
CA PRO A 18 10.77 4.37 -6.60
C PRO A 18 10.77 2.88 -6.93
N GLU A 19 11.16 2.06 -5.96
CA GLU A 19 11.10 0.61 -6.08
C GLU A 19 9.62 0.20 -5.97
N ILE A 20 9.11 -0.41 -7.05
CA ILE A 20 7.76 -0.94 -7.14
C ILE A 20 7.86 -2.46 -7.06
N LEU A 21 7.39 -3.03 -5.97
CA LEU A 21 7.29 -4.47 -5.79
C LEU A 21 5.84 -4.90 -6.01
N GLU A 22 5.59 -5.70 -7.04
CA GLU A 22 4.27 -6.27 -7.33
C GLU A 22 4.26 -7.76 -6.98
N ALA A 23 3.26 -8.20 -6.23
CA ALA A 23 3.08 -9.60 -5.87
C ALA A 23 1.60 -9.99 -5.83
N GLU A 24 1.31 -11.27 -6.03
CA GLU A 24 0.00 -11.88 -5.81
C GLU A 24 0.05 -12.73 -4.55
N TRP A 25 -0.74 -12.38 -3.55
CA TRP A 25 -0.78 -13.03 -2.24
C TRP A 25 -2.13 -13.70 -2.00
N ALA A 26 -2.10 -14.80 -1.26
CA ALA A 26 -3.29 -15.43 -0.74
C ALA A 26 -3.89 -14.59 0.41
N LYS A 27 -5.19 -14.75 0.67
CA LYS A 27 -5.94 -13.93 1.63
C LYS A 27 -5.35 -13.98 3.05
N ASP A 28 -4.90 -15.14 3.47
CA ASP A 28 -4.21 -15.37 4.75
C ASP A 28 -2.91 -14.58 4.87
N GLN A 29 -2.11 -14.52 3.80
CA GLN A 29 -0.88 -13.72 3.78
C GLN A 29 -1.16 -12.22 3.91
N VAL A 30 -2.25 -11.73 3.30
CA VAL A 30 -2.65 -10.32 3.45
C VAL A 30 -3.18 -10.02 4.84
N LEU A 31 -3.90 -10.96 5.46
CA LEU A 31 -4.32 -10.82 6.86
C LEU A 31 -3.12 -10.81 7.81
N GLN A 32 -2.10 -11.63 7.54
CA GLN A 32 -0.84 -11.59 8.27
C GLN A 32 -0.14 -10.24 8.11
N LEU A 33 -0.12 -9.66 6.91
CA LEU A 33 0.43 -8.32 6.68
C LEU A 33 -0.24 -7.25 7.56
N PHE A 34 -1.56 -7.28 7.69
CA PHE A 34 -2.26 -6.33 8.58
C PHE A 34 -1.85 -6.49 10.04
N ALA A 35 -1.62 -7.73 10.50
CA ALA A 35 -1.11 -8.00 11.85
C ALA A 35 0.32 -7.46 12.01
N ASP A 36 1.21 -7.78 11.06
CA ASP A 36 2.61 -7.34 11.09
C ASP A 36 2.71 -5.80 11.08
N LEU A 37 1.88 -5.13 10.27
CA LEU A 37 1.81 -3.66 10.24
C LEU A 37 1.29 -3.07 11.55
N SER A 38 0.35 -3.75 12.22
CA SER A 38 -0.17 -3.29 13.52
C SER A 38 0.84 -3.44 14.65
N GLU A 39 1.76 -4.39 14.56
CA GLU A 39 2.74 -4.68 15.62
C GLU A 39 4.09 -3.98 15.40
N GLY A 40 4.52 -3.83 14.15
CA GLY A 40 5.89 -3.47 13.79
C GLY A 40 6.06 -2.20 12.97
N ALA A 41 4.99 -1.59 12.47
CA ALA A 41 5.06 -0.40 11.62
C ALA A 41 4.32 0.79 12.23
N ASP A 42 4.83 1.98 11.95
CA ASP A 42 4.14 3.22 12.28
C ASP A 42 3.19 3.58 11.12
N VAL A 43 1.93 3.19 11.25
CA VAL A 43 0.90 3.41 10.23
C VAL A 43 0.40 4.85 10.28
N GLN A 44 0.73 5.60 9.23
CA GLN A 44 0.46 7.03 9.11
C GLN A 44 -0.89 7.32 8.47
N HIS A 45 -1.31 6.50 7.51
CA HIS A 45 -2.56 6.72 6.78
C HIS A 45 -3.09 5.42 6.18
N VAL A 46 -4.40 5.19 6.31
CA VAL A 46 -5.09 4.10 5.62
C VAL A 46 -6.28 4.66 4.88
N GLN A 47 -6.30 4.48 3.57
CA GLN A 47 -7.43 4.82 2.71
C GLN A 47 -8.06 3.51 2.22
N MET A 48 -9.37 3.38 2.37
CA MET A 48 -10.11 2.23 1.87
C MET A 48 -11.18 2.67 0.88
N LYS A 49 -11.22 1.95 -0.24
CA LYS A 49 -12.32 2.00 -1.19
C LYS A 49 -13.15 0.74 -1.07
N SER A 50 -14.45 0.92 -0.92
CA SER A 50 -15.47 -0.12 -0.99
C SER A 50 -16.57 0.28 -1.98
N THR A 51 -17.60 -0.54 -2.12
CA THR A 51 -18.80 -0.19 -2.90
C THR A 51 -19.55 1.02 -2.32
N ALA A 52 -19.44 1.24 -1.01
CA ALA A 52 -20.20 2.27 -0.30
C ALA A 52 -19.42 3.56 -0.06
N THR A 53 -18.08 3.50 0.02
CA THR A 53 -17.27 4.64 0.41
C THR A 53 -15.86 4.61 -0.18
N ASP A 54 -15.24 5.78 -0.26
CA ASP A 54 -13.81 5.98 -0.48
C ASP A 54 -13.34 6.95 0.61
N ALA A 55 -12.83 6.40 1.70
CA ALA A 55 -12.58 7.15 2.92
C ALA A 55 -11.31 6.71 3.65
N THR A 56 -10.79 7.63 4.45
CA THR A 56 -9.74 7.35 5.41
C THR A 56 -10.34 6.57 6.57
N VAL A 57 -9.73 5.43 6.89
CA VAL A 57 -10.18 4.50 7.94
C VAL A 57 -8.99 4.12 8.83
N SER A 58 -9.24 3.40 9.90
CA SER A 58 -8.18 2.75 10.68
C SER A 58 -7.69 1.46 9.99
N LEU A 59 -6.48 1.02 10.34
CA LEU A 59 -5.93 -0.25 9.87
C LEU A 59 -6.84 -1.45 10.23
N ALA A 60 -7.41 -1.43 11.43
CA ALA A 60 -8.30 -2.49 11.92
C ALA A 60 -9.62 -2.55 11.12
N GLU A 61 -10.19 -1.40 10.77
CA GLU A 61 -11.39 -1.34 9.92
C GLU A 61 -11.07 -1.84 8.50
N ALA A 62 -9.94 -1.45 7.93
CA ALA A 62 -9.50 -1.93 6.62
C ALA A 62 -9.27 -3.45 6.62
N ALA A 63 -8.62 -4.00 7.65
CA ALA A 63 -8.42 -5.44 7.80
C ALA A 63 -9.75 -6.20 7.92
N SER A 64 -10.71 -5.65 8.68
CA SER A 64 -12.04 -6.25 8.84
C SER A 64 -12.82 -6.26 7.53
N ALA A 65 -12.82 -5.14 6.80
CA ALA A 65 -13.47 -5.04 5.50
C ALA A 65 -12.82 -5.93 4.43
N PHE A 66 -11.50 -6.10 4.47
CA PHE A 66 -10.79 -7.06 3.63
C PHE A 66 -11.20 -8.51 3.96
N ALA A 67 -11.25 -8.86 5.25
CA ALA A 67 -11.69 -10.19 5.69
C ALA A 67 -13.13 -10.50 5.26
N ALA A 68 -14.00 -9.49 5.25
CA ALA A 68 -15.40 -9.59 4.84
C ALA A 68 -15.62 -9.51 3.31
N ASP A 69 -14.56 -9.39 2.51
CA ASP A 69 -14.62 -9.21 1.04
C ASP A 69 -15.41 -7.95 0.61
N GLU A 70 -15.44 -6.92 1.46
CA GLU A 70 -16.14 -5.64 1.21
C GLU A 70 -15.20 -4.56 0.64
N ALA A 71 -13.90 -4.71 0.86
CA ALA A 71 -12.88 -3.81 0.33
C ALA A 71 -12.61 -4.08 -1.16
N GLN A 72 -12.63 -3.02 -1.98
CA GLN A 72 -12.22 -3.06 -3.39
C GLN A 72 -10.77 -2.66 -3.58
N ALA A 73 -10.26 -1.77 -2.72
CA ALA A 73 -8.86 -1.41 -2.66
C ALA A 73 -8.54 -0.82 -1.28
N ILE A 74 -7.34 -1.09 -0.78
CA ILE A 74 -6.82 -0.49 0.46
C ILE A 74 -5.44 0.08 0.14
N GLN A 75 -5.21 1.33 0.51
CA GLN A 75 -3.88 1.93 0.49
C GLN A 75 -3.42 2.17 1.92
N VAL A 76 -2.26 1.66 2.28
CA VAL A 76 -1.64 1.84 3.60
C VAL A 76 -0.33 2.59 3.41
N ARG A 77 -0.16 3.72 4.11
CA ARG A 77 1.11 4.42 4.24
C ARG A 77 1.64 4.24 5.63
N TYR A 78 2.89 3.83 5.74
CA TYR A 78 3.53 3.54 7.01
C TYR A 78 5.04 3.77 6.96
N VAL A 79 5.66 3.88 8.12
CA VAL A 79 7.10 3.89 8.29
C VAL A 79 7.54 2.55 8.87
N PHE A 80 8.50 1.90 8.21
CA PHE A 80 9.12 0.66 8.65
C PHE A 80 10.63 0.79 8.44
N GLU A 81 11.42 0.49 9.47
CA GLU A 81 12.89 0.63 9.46
C GLU A 81 13.41 2.03 9.00
N ASN A 82 12.70 3.10 9.39
CA ASN A 82 12.95 4.50 8.96
C ASN A 82 12.72 4.78 7.47
N GLU A 83 12.11 3.84 6.74
CA GLU A 83 11.74 4.01 5.34
C GLU A 83 10.23 4.20 5.23
N MET A 84 9.82 5.11 4.34
CA MET A 84 8.40 5.34 4.08
C MET A 84 7.91 4.41 3.00
N TRP A 85 6.84 3.68 3.30
CA TRP A 85 6.22 2.72 2.40
C TRP A 85 4.78 3.10 2.11
N CYS A 86 4.33 2.75 0.91
CA CYS A 86 2.95 2.89 0.46
C CYS A 86 2.52 1.59 -0.23
N ASP A 87 1.73 0.80 0.48
CA ASP A 87 1.19 -0.46 -0.02
C ASP A 87 -0.21 -0.24 -0.57
N THR A 88 -0.46 -0.73 -1.78
CA THR A 88 -1.79 -0.77 -2.40
C THR A 88 -2.21 -2.23 -2.53
N ILE A 89 -3.25 -2.59 -1.81
CA ILE A 89 -3.84 -3.92 -1.74
C ILE A 89 -5.12 -3.89 -2.57
N MET A 90 -5.19 -4.71 -3.62
CA MET A 90 -6.33 -4.84 -4.51
C MET A 90 -6.88 -6.27 -4.38
N PRO A 91 -7.94 -6.47 -3.58
CA PRO A 91 -8.54 -7.78 -3.40
C PRO A 91 -9.06 -8.33 -4.73
N GLY A 92 -8.79 -9.60 -4.98
CA GLY A 92 -9.22 -10.32 -6.16
C GLY A 92 -9.66 -11.74 -5.80
N ASN A 93 -10.25 -12.44 -6.76
CA ASN A 93 -10.61 -13.85 -6.64
C ASN A 93 -9.89 -14.62 -7.75
N PRO A 94 -8.92 -15.51 -7.45
CA PRO A 94 -8.62 -16.08 -6.13
C PRO A 94 -7.51 -15.38 -5.31
N THR A 95 -6.71 -14.51 -5.93
CA THR A 95 -5.52 -13.89 -5.31
C THR A 95 -5.71 -12.38 -5.13
N THR A 96 -5.04 -11.83 -4.11
CA THR A 96 -4.98 -10.39 -3.85
C THR A 96 -3.70 -9.83 -4.46
N LYS A 97 -3.83 -8.80 -5.29
CA LYS A 97 -2.66 -8.10 -5.85
C LYS A 97 -2.18 -7.05 -4.86
N ILE A 98 -0.89 -7.06 -4.55
CA ILE A 98 -0.24 -6.07 -3.69
C ILE A 98 0.83 -5.35 -4.50
N ILE A 99 0.79 -4.01 -4.44
CA ILE A 99 1.82 -3.14 -5.01
C ILE A 99 2.43 -2.37 -3.84
N ARG A 100 3.70 -2.62 -3.55
CA ARG A 100 4.45 -1.93 -2.49
C ARG A 100 5.37 -0.92 -3.13
N ASN A 101 5.22 0.34 -2.74
CA ASN A 101 6.05 1.43 -3.21
C ASN A 101 6.89 1.95 -2.06
N ARG A 102 8.20 1.88 -2.20
CA ARG A 102 9.09 2.63 -1.31
C ARG A 102 9.12 4.08 -1.76
N LEU A 103 8.71 4.99 -0.87
CA LEU A 103 8.69 6.42 -1.16
C LEU A 103 10.06 7.02 -0.84
N PRO A 104 10.65 7.84 -1.72
CA PRO A 104 11.90 8.54 -1.43
C PRO A 104 11.70 9.50 -0.26
N THR A 105 12.56 9.39 0.75
CA THR A 105 12.71 10.41 1.79
C THR A 105 13.44 11.60 1.16
N GLY A 106 12.70 12.67 0.85
CA GLY A 106 13.26 13.92 0.33
C GLY A 106 14.11 14.66 1.35
#